data_AF-A0A1F9X5H5-F1
#
_entry.id   AF-A0A1F9X5H5-F1
#
_cell.length_a   1.000
_cell.length_b   1.000
_cell.length_c   1.000
_cell.angle_alpha   90.00
_cell.angle_beta   90.00
_cell.angle_gamma   90.00
#
_symmetry.space_group_name_H-M   'P 1'
#
loop_
_entity.id
_entity.type
_entity.pdbx_description
1 polymer ?
#
loop_
_entity_poly.entity_id
_entity_poly.type
_entity_poly.pdbx_seq_one_letter_code
_entity_poly.pdbx_strand_id
1 'polypeptide(L)'
;MRKSKGFTLIELMVVIVILGILAAVIAPRIPQFVNKAKEGRTKGNLGTLRSTLNIYYSDNDGKYPYDTLASIVPKYIKKVPDCVLPGSHQDTTSAVTADGADSPDALTPSDTSGWCYENISTEGNWGDICVNCSFHTDDNNSGGVNSAAWSSF
;
A
#
# COMPACT_ATOMS: atom_id res chain seq x y z
N MET A 1 55.37 -12.91 -21.75
CA MET A 1 54.11 -12.97 -22.52
C MET A 1 53.02 -13.54 -21.62
N ARG A 2 51.99 -12.75 -21.28
CA ARG A 2 50.79 -13.25 -20.58
C ARG A 2 49.91 -13.98 -21.60
N LYS A 3 49.70 -15.29 -21.45
CA LYS A 3 48.66 -16.02 -22.18
C LYS A 3 47.30 -15.49 -21.72
N SER A 4 46.56 -14.79 -22.57
CA SER A 4 45.14 -14.61 -22.32
C SER A 4 44.46 -15.97 -22.53
N LYS A 5 43.80 -16.47 -21.50
CA LYS A 5 42.88 -17.60 -21.63
C LYS A 5 41.57 -17.00 -22.13
N GLY A 6 41.22 -17.26 -23.38
CA GLY A 6 39.90 -16.92 -23.92
C GLY A 6 38.84 -17.85 -23.33
N PHE A 7 37.64 -17.31 -23.10
CA PHE A 7 36.45 -18.08 -22.73
C PHE A 7 36.14 -19.11 -23.82
N THR A 8 35.80 -20.34 -23.43
CA THR A 8 35.37 -21.35 -24.39
C THR A 8 33.90 -21.15 -24.76
N LEU A 9 33.54 -21.43 -26.01
CA LEU A 9 32.13 -21.38 -26.44
C LEU A 9 31.26 -22.35 -25.63
N ILE A 10 31.83 -23.50 -25.23
CA ILE A 10 31.12 -24.50 -24.43
C ILE A 10 30.83 -24.03 -23.00
N GLU A 11 31.73 -23.25 -22.38
CA GLU A 11 31.47 -22.61 -21.08
C GLU A 11 30.26 -21.69 -21.17
N LEU A 12 30.18 -20.87 -22.22
CA LEU A 12 29.05 -19.96 -22.39
C LEU A 12 27.74 -20.72 -22.65
N MET A 13 27.79 -21.81 -23.42
CA MET A 13 26.62 -22.65 -23.71
C MET A 13 26.05 -23.30 -22.45
N VAL A 14 26.89 -23.89 -21.61
CA VAL A 14 26.42 -24.50 -20.35
C VAL A 14 25.81 -23.44 -19.43
N VAL A 15 26.38 -22.24 -19.38
CA VAL A 15 25.86 -21.14 -18.56
C VAL A 15 24.46 -20.72 -19.00
N ILE A 16 24.22 -20.49 -20.29
CA ILE A 16 22.89 -20.07 -20.77
C ILE A 16 21.84 -21.18 -20.59
N VAL A 17 22.24 -22.46 -20.66
CA VAL A 17 21.34 -23.59 -20.39
C VAL A 17 20.92 -23.60 -18.93
N ILE A 18 21.86 -23.43 -18.00
CA ILE A 18 21.55 -23.36 -16.56
C ILE A 18 20.69 -22.14 -16.25
N LEU A 19 21.01 -20.96 -16.82
CA LEU A 19 20.19 -19.75 -16.67
C LEU A 19 18.78 -19.94 -17.22
N GLY A 20 18.61 -20.65 -18.33
CA GLY A 20 17.31 -21.00 -18.91
C GLY A 20 16.46 -21.88 -17.99
N ILE A 21 17.07 -22.91 -17.39
CA ILE A 21 16.37 -23.79 -16.43
C ILE A 21 15.92 -23.00 -15.20
N LEU A 22 16.81 -22.17 -14.63
CA LEU A 22 16.47 -21.34 -13.47
C LEU A 22 15.35 -20.33 -13.79
N ALA A 23 15.41 -19.68 -14.96
CA ALA A 23 14.39 -18.73 -15.40
C ALA A 23 13.01 -19.41 -15.56
N ALA A 24 12.97 -20.62 -16.13
CA ALA A 24 11.72 -21.36 -16.34
C ALA A 24 10.99 -21.69 -15.03
N VAL A 25 11.74 -22.02 -13.97
CA VAL A 25 11.16 -22.31 -12.64
C VAL A 25 10.64 -21.04 -11.95
N ILE A 26 11.34 -19.92 -12.11
CA ILE A 26 11.01 -18.66 -11.42
C ILE A 26 9.88 -17.90 -12.12
N ALA A 27 9.81 -17.93 -13.45
CA ALA A 27 8.86 -17.16 -14.26
C ALA A 27 7.40 -17.16 -13.75
N PRO A 28 6.75 -18.30 -13.43
CA PRO A 28 5.36 -18.30 -12.97
C PRO A 28 5.18 -17.67 -11.57
N ARG A 29 6.25 -17.49 -10.80
CA ARG A 29 6.20 -16.92 -9.45
C ARG A 29 6.46 -15.42 -9.39
N ILE A 30 6.92 -14.80 -10.47
CA ILE A 30 7.19 -13.36 -10.47
C ILE A 30 5.93 -12.51 -10.14
N PRO A 31 4.74 -12.79 -10.68
CA PRO A 31 3.55 -11.96 -10.41
C PRO A 31 3.15 -11.91 -8.92
N GLN A 32 3.20 -13.04 -8.22
CA GLN A 32 2.90 -13.10 -6.77
C GLN A 32 3.91 -12.31 -5.93
N PHE A 33 5.20 -12.34 -6.28
CA PHE A 33 6.22 -11.55 -5.58
C PHE A 33 6.03 -10.05 -5.79
N VAL A 34 5.65 -9.64 -7.01
CA VAL A 34 5.35 -8.25 -7.32
C VAL A 34 4.14 -7.77 -6.52
N ASN A 35 3.06 -8.56 -6.46
CA ASN A 35 1.86 -8.23 -5.69
C ASN A 35 2.18 -8.05 -4.20
N LYS A 36 2.92 -8.99 -3.61
CA LYS A 36 3.33 -8.91 -2.21
C LYS A 36 4.23 -7.70 -1.92
N ALA A 37 5.09 -7.33 -2.87
CA ALA A 37 5.91 -6.12 -2.74
C ALA A 37 5.06 -4.83 -2.79
N LYS A 38 4.01 -4.81 -3.62
CA LYS A 38 3.05 -3.71 -3.68
C LYS A 38 2.27 -3.55 -2.37
N GLU A 39 1.73 -4.64 -1.83
CA GLU A 39 1.04 -4.66 -0.52
C GLU A 39 1.96 -4.16 0.60
N GLY A 40 3.20 -4.66 0.65
CA GLY A 40 4.18 -4.20 1.64
C GLY A 40 4.48 -2.70 1.54
N ARG A 41 4.54 -2.16 0.32
CA ARG A 41 4.73 -0.72 0.09
C ARG A 41 3.54 0.09 0.60
N THR A 42 2.32 -0.35 0.30
CA THR A 42 1.10 0.32 0.78
C THR A 42 0.99 0.25 2.30
N LYS A 43 1.36 -0.87 2.92
CA LYS A 43 1.44 -0.98 4.39
C LYS A 43 2.38 0.05 5.00
N GLY A 44 3.58 0.19 4.43
CA GLY A 44 4.56 1.17 4.89
C GLY A 44 4.08 2.62 4.72
N ASN A 45 3.42 2.90 3.59
CA ASN A 45 2.85 4.21 3.31
C ASN A 45 1.71 4.55 4.28
N LEU A 46 0.85 3.57 4.60
CA LEU A 46 -0.22 3.72 5.58
C LEU A 46 0.31 4.06 6.98
N GLY A 47 1.34 3.34 7.44
CA GLY A 47 2.00 3.64 8.71
C GLY A 47 2.62 5.05 8.73
N THR A 48 3.19 5.49 7.60
CA THR A 48 3.71 6.86 7.46
C THR A 48 2.60 7.90 7.60
N LEU A 49 1.45 7.67 6.96
CA LEU A 49 0.31 8.58 7.07
C LEU A 49 -0.28 8.62 8.48
N ARG A 50 -0.43 7.47 9.16
CA ARG A 50 -0.83 7.42 10.58
C ARG A 50 0.10 8.21 11.48
N SER A 51 1.41 7.99 11.33
CA SER A 51 2.40 8.74 12.11
C SER A 51 2.29 10.25 11.84
N THR A 52 2.04 10.64 10.59
CA THR A 52 1.87 12.04 10.20
C THR A 52 0.60 12.64 10.82
N LEU A 53 -0.51 11.90 10.80
CA LEU A 53 -1.79 12.29 11.41
C LEU A 53 -1.66 12.42 12.93
N ASN A 54 -0.96 11.51 13.61
CA ASN A 54 -0.72 11.60 15.05
C ASN A 54 0.12 12.83 15.44
N ILE A 55 1.11 13.20 14.61
CA ILE A 55 1.86 14.44 14.80
C ILE A 55 0.94 15.66 14.60
N TYR A 56 0.12 15.67 13.55
CA TYR A 56 -0.87 16.72 13.35
C TYR A 56 -1.82 16.85 14.54
N TYR A 57 -2.35 15.74 15.03
CA TYR A 57 -3.24 15.70 16.19
C TYR A 57 -2.60 16.34 17.43
N SER A 58 -1.32 16.04 17.67
CA SER A 58 -0.55 16.59 18.78
C SER A 58 -0.33 18.09 18.66
N ASP A 59 -0.12 18.60 17.43
CA ASP A 59 0.11 20.02 17.14
C ASP A 59 -1.19 20.86 17.12
N ASN A 60 -2.36 20.24 16.97
CA ASN A 60 -3.64 20.93 16.76
C ASN A 60 -4.67 20.65 17.88
N ASP A 61 -4.22 20.68 19.14
CA ASP A 61 -5.09 20.55 20.32
C ASP A 61 -5.96 19.27 20.33
N GLY A 62 -5.41 18.17 19.84
CA GLY A 62 -6.11 16.89 19.78
C GLY A 62 -7.20 16.85 18.70
N LYS A 63 -6.96 17.51 17.57
CA LYS A 63 -7.86 17.52 16.42
C LYS A 63 -7.17 16.98 15.19
N TYR A 64 -7.83 16.07 14.48
CA TYR A 64 -7.38 15.61 13.17
C TYR A 64 -7.84 16.57 12.06
N PRO A 65 -7.24 16.51 10.86
CA PRO A 65 -7.68 17.32 9.73
C PRO A 65 -9.16 17.06 9.37
N TYR A 66 -9.92 18.12 9.09
CA TYR A 66 -11.29 18.02 8.56
C TYR A 66 -11.33 17.94 7.02
N ASP A 67 -10.18 17.88 6.36
CA ASP A 67 -10.05 17.85 4.90
C ASP A 67 -9.61 16.47 4.37
N THR A 68 -9.37 16.39 3.06
CA THR A 68 -8.85 15.22 2.35
C THR A 68 -7.32 15.05 2.50
N LEU A 69 -6.78 15.22 3.73
CA LEU A 69 -5.34 15.19 4.04
C LEU A 69 -4.52 16.34 3.40
N ALA A 70 -5.18 17.41 2.96
CA ALA A 70 -4.47 18.57 2.40
C ALA A 70 -3.68 19.31 3.50
N SER A 71 -4.22 19.40 4.72
CA SER A 71 -3.62 20.12 5.84
C SER A 71 -2.35 19.46 6.41
N ILE A 72 -2.09 18.19 6.12
CA ILE A 72 -0.85 17.52 6.55
C ILE A 72 0.33 17.82 5.59
N VAL A 73 0.04 18.33 4.39
CA VAL A 73 1.03 18.69 3.38
C VAL A 73 1.18 20.22 3.30
N PRO A 74 2.41 20.78 3.14
CA PRO A 74 3.71 20.12 3.17
C PRO A 74 4.33 20.04 4.58
N LYS A 75 3.65 20.59 5.61
CA LYS A 75 4.25 20.81 6.94
C LYS A 75 4.68 19.49 7.60
N TYR A 76 3.84 18.46 7.54
CA TYR A 76 4.06 17.20 8.25
C TYR A 76 4.54 16.09 7.31
N ILE A 77 4.15 16.13 6.03
CA ILE A 77 4.64 15.23 4.99
C ILE A 77 4.79 15.97 3.65
N LYS A 78 5.83 15.62 2.87
CA LYS A 78 6.15 16.31 1.60
C LYS A 78 5.07 16.14 0.51
N LYS A 79 4.45 14.95 0.46
CA LYS A 79 3.39 14.56 -0.47
C LYS A 79 2.69 13.35 0.15
N VAL A 80 1.37 13.24 -0.02
CA VAL A 80 0.65 12.00 0.29
C VAL A 80 1.24 10.86 -0.57
N PRO A 81 1.73 9.77 0.03
CA PRO A 81 2.31 8.66 -0.70
C PRO A 81 1.25 7.94 -1.53
N ASP A 82 1.67 7.32 -2.62
CA ASP A 82 0.75 6.59 -3.50
C ASP A 82 0.25 5.31 -2.77
N CYS A 83 -1.04 5.03 -2.88
CA CYS A 83 -1.62 3.73 -2.54
C CYS A 83 -1.38 2.79 -3.72
N VAL A 84 -0.59 1.74 -3.51
CA VAL A 84 -0.15 0.81 -4.56
C VAL A 84 -0.80 -0.54 -4.33
N LEU A 85 -1.80 -0.88 -5.15
CA LEU A 85 -2.61 -2.08 -4.95
C LEU A 85 -2.25 -3.16 -5.99
N PRO A 86 -2.27 -4.45 -5.62
CA PRO A 86 -2.17 -5.50 -6.61
C PRO A 86 -3.46 -5.62 -7.45
N GLY A 87 -3.33 -6.13 -8.67
CA GLY A 87 -4.45 -6.32 -9.59
C GLY A 87 -4.70 -5.15 -10.54
N SER A 88 -5.96 -4.93 -10.92
CA SER A 88 -6.41 -3.96 -11.93
C SER A 88 -6.66 -2.54 -11.42
N HIS A 89 -6.37 -2.29 -10.14
CA HIS A 89 -6.50 -0.95 -9.56
C HIS A 89 -5.35 -0.06 -10.04
N GLN A 90 -5.65 1.23 -10.28
CA GLN A 90 -4.61 2.21 -10.60
C GLN A 90 -3.88 2.60 -9.30
N ASP A 91 -2.57 2.85 -9.38
CA ASP A 91 -1.83 3.41 -8.25
C ASP A 91 -2.24 4.90 -8.12
N THR A 92 -2.83 5.31 -6.98
CA THR A 92 -3.33 6.69 -6.82
C THR A 92 -2.94 7.30 -5.48
N THR A 93 -2.84 8.63 -5.44
CA THR A 93 -2.66 9.41 -4.21
C THR A 93 -3.97 9.90 -3.61
N SER A 94 -5.09 9.62 -4.27
CA SER A 94 -6.36 10.25 -3.95
C SER A 94 -6.85 9.75 -2.60
N ALA A 95 -7.01 10.68 -1.66
CA ALA A 95 -7.72 10.42 -0.42
C ALA A 95 -9.18 10.84 -0.61
N VAL A 96 -10.09 9.90 -0.40
CA VAL A 96 -11.53 10.17 -0.31
C VAL A 96 -11.86 10.30 1.17
N THR A 97 -12.61 11.34 1.53
CA THR A 97 -13.18 11.48 2.87
C THR A 97 -14.42 10.61 2.98
N ALA A 98 -14.50 9.76 3.99
CA ALA A 98 -15.79 9.17 4.37
C ALA A 98 -16.60 10.27 5.07
N ASP A 99 -17.74 10.61 4.50
CA ASP A 99 -18.72 11.48 5.18
C ASP A 99 -19.48 10.59 6.16
N GLY A 100 -19.32 10.86 7.46
CA GLY A 100 -19.76 10.02 8.56
C GLY A 100 -21.26 9.69 8.54
N ALA A 101 -21.61 8.56 7.96
CA ALA A 101 -22.92 7.92 8.10
C ALA A 101 -22.75 6.49 8.66
N ASP A 102 -22.82 6.40 9.99
CA ASP A 102 -23.34 5.28 10.78
C ASP A 102 -22.88 3.87 10.37
N SER A 103 -21.58 3.61 10.41
CA SER A 103 -21.04 2.25 10.60
C SER A 103 -19.52 2.31 10.85
N PRO A 104 -18.94 1.34 11.57
CA PRO A 104 -17.48 1.10 11.54
C PRO A 104 -16.95 0.76 10.12
N ASP A 105 -17.86 0.73 9.14
CA ASP A 105 -17.70 0.51 7.70
C ASP A 105 -17.91 1.78 6.85
N ALA A 106 -17.96 2.98 7.44
CA ALA A 106 -18.25 4.23 6.73
C ALA A 106 -17.27 4.54 5.57
N LEU A 107 -16.14 3.82 5.53
CA LEU A 107 -15.23 3.76 4.40
C LEU A 107 -15.68 2.62 3.47
N THR A 108 -16.91 2.66 2.93
CA THR A 108 -17.35 1.68 1.93
C THR A 108 -16.40 1.76 0.73
N PRO A 109 -15.57 0.74 0.46
CA PRO A 109 -14.55 0.91 -0.55
C PRO A 109 -15.23 0.86 -1.91
N SER A 110 -15.30 2.00 -2.60
CA SER A 110 -15.92 2.13 -3.93
C SER A 110 -15.08 1.50 -5.05
N ASP A 111 -14.08 0.69 -4.68
CA ASP A 111 -13.04 0.11 -5.55
C ASP A 111 -12.33 1.14 -6.44
N THR A 112 -12.43 2.43 -6.08
CA THR A 112 -11.94 3.57 -6.87
C THR A 112 -10.44 3.79 -6.73
N SER A 113 -9.75 2.95 -5.93
CA SER A 113 -8.31 2.97 -5.66
C SER A 113 -7.81 4.24 -4.96
N GLY A 114 -7.12 4.10 -3.83
CA GLY A 114 -6.58 5.23 -3.07
C GLY A 114 -6.65 5.04 -1.55
N TRP A 115 -6.62 6.16 -0.85
CA TRP A 115 -6.78 6.24 0.60
C TRP A 115 -8.22 6.59 0.96
N CYS A 116 -8.66 6.09 2.10
CA CYS A 116 -9.92 6.44 2.72
C CYS A 116 -9.60 7.02 4.10
N TYR A 117 -10.16 8.19 4.42
CA TYR A 117 -9.83 8.95 5.62
C TYR A 117 -11.09 9.48 6.30
N GLU A 118 -11.20 9.27 7.61
CA GLU A 118 -12.31 9.73 8.43
C GLU A 118 -12.03 11.15 8.94
N ASN A 119 -12.55 12.16 8.23
CA ASN A 119 -12.31 13.58 8.52
C ASN A 119 -13.33 14.21 9.47
N ILE A 120 -14.40 13.47 9.82
CA ILE A 120 -15.42 13.87 10.78
C ILE A 120 -15.55 12.80 11.87
N SER A 121 -16.22 13.08 12.97
CA SER A 121 -16.53 12.04 13.96
C SER A 121 -17.87 12.28 14.60
N THR A 122 -18.79 11.35 14.39
CA THR A 122 -19.98 11.17 15.21
C THR A 122 -19.77 10.09 16.29
N GLU A 123 -18.79 9.17 16.12
CA GLU A 123 -18.64 7.97 16.96
C GLU A 123 -17.19 7.65 17.43
N GLY A 124 -16.25 8.59 17.37
CA GLY A 124 -14.89 8.39 17.90
C GLY A 124 -13.87 7.75 16.95
N ASN A 125 -14.22 7.56 15.67
CA ASN A 125 -13.31 7.08 14.61
C ASN A 125 -12.52 8.21 13.92
N TRP A 126 -12.49 9.41 14.50
CA TRP A 126 -11.83 10.57 13.89
C TRP A 126 -10.35 10.30 13.65
N GLY A 127 -9.87 10.58 12.44
CA GLY A 127 -8.47 10.43 12.10
C GLY A 127 -8.09 9.03 11.63
N ASP A 128 -9.04 8.10 11.55
CA ASP A 128 -8.77 6.78 10.99
C ASP A 128 -8.47 6.88 9.49
N ILE A 129 -7.55 6.04 9.04
CA ILE A 129 -7.11 5.97 7.66
C ILE A 129 -6.96 4.53 7.21
N CYS A 130 -7.45 4.27 6.01
CA CYS A 130 -7.49 2.96 5.39
C CYS A 130 -7.17 3.01 3.89
N VAL A 131 -7.08 1.81 3.31
CA VAL A 131 -6.98 1.59 1.87
C VAL A 131 -8.39 1.46 1.29
N ASN A 132 -8.71 2.23 0.26
CA ASN A 132 -10.00 2.18 -0.43
C ASN A 132 -10.02 1.03 -1.46
N CYS A 133 -10.09 -0.22 -0.98
CA CYS A 133 -10.25 -1.41 -1.80
C CYS A 133 -10.99 -2.53 -1.05
N SER A 134 -12.01 -3.14 -1.68
CA SER A 134 -12.79 -4.22 -1.09
C SER A 134 -12.14 -5.61 -1.24
N PHE A 135 -11.14 -5.74 -2.12
CA PHE A 135 -10.56 -7.03 -2.53
C PHE A 135 -9.25 -7.42 -1.84
N HIS A 136 -8.63 -6.51 -1.08
CA HIS A 136 -7.37 -6.76 -0.37
C HIS A 136 -7.57 -6.60 1.14
N THR A 137 -8.13 -7.63 1.75
CA THR A 137 -8.18 -7.80 3.22
C THR A 137 -6.80 -8.21 3.74
N ASP A 138 -6.46 -7.82 4.96
CA ASP A 138 -5.27 -8.32 5.64
C ASP A 138 -5.35 -9.84 5.86
N ASP A 139 -4.22 -10.53 5.79
CA ASP A 139 -4.08 -12.00 5.84
C ASP A 139 -4.49 -12.65 7.20
N ASN A 140 -5.24 -11.93 8.04
CA ASN A 140 -5.57 -12.30 9.42
C ASN A 140 -6.90 -13.08 9.55
N ASN A 141 -7.38 -13.73 8.49
CA ASN A 141 -8.52 -14.66 8.54
C ASN A 141 -9.78 -14.09 9.22
N SER A 142 -10.18 -12.85 8.90
CA SER A 142 -11.54 -12.38 9.15
C SER A 142 -12.40 -12.71 7.95
N GLY A 143 -12.75 -14.00 7.82
CA GLY A 143 -13.82 -14.43 6.94
C GLY A 143 -15.12 -13.79 7.39
N GLY A 144 -15.58 -12.80 6.64
CA GLY A 144 -16.81 -12.10 6.93
C GLY A 144 -16.76 -10.71 6.33
N VAL A 145 -17.72 -10.43 5.46
CA VAL A 145 -18.06 -9.07 5.03
C VAL A 145 -18.01 -8.10 6.22
N ASN A 146 -17.42 -6.93 5.99
CA ASN A 146 -17.43 -5.72 6.83
C ASN A 146 -16.29 -5.58 7.87
N SER A 147 -15.63 -4.43 7.82
CA SER A 147 -14.96 -3.67 8.90
C SER A 147 -13.52 -3.93 9.32
N ALA A 148 -12.82 -4.95 8.81
CA ALA A 148 -11.35 -5.00 8.99
C ALA A 148 -10.65 -4.31 7.80
N ALA A 149 -10.92 -3.01 7.63
CA ALA A 149 -10.05 -2.18 6.83
C ALA A 149 -8.64 -2.24 7.46
N TRP A 150 -7.60 -1.88 6.70
CA TRP A 150 -6.23 -1.84 7.19
C TRP A 150 -6.00 -0.86 8.37
N SER A 151 -7.06 -0.34 8.99
CA SER A 151 -7.17 0.56 10.15
C SER A 151 -6.67 -0.02 11.48
N SER A 152 -6.65 -1.35 11.67
CA SER A 152 -6.51 -1.98 13.00
C SER A 152 -5.07 -2.32 13.46
N PHE A 153 -4.05 -1.60 12.99
CA PHE A 153 -2.69 -1.63 13.57
C PHE A 153 -2.25 -0.25 14.04
#